data_AF-Q0W4F0-F1
#
_entry.id   AF-Q0W4F0-F1
#
_cell.length_a   1.000
_cell.length_b   1.000
_cell.length_c   1.000
_cell.angle_alpha   90.00
_cell.angle_beta   90.00
_cell.angle_gamma   90.00
#
_symmetry.space_group_name_H-M   'P 1'
#
loop_
_entity.id
_entity.type
_entity.pdbx_description
1 polymer ?
#
loop_
_entity_poly.entity_id
_entity_poly.type
_entity_poly.pdbx_seq_one_letter_code
_entity_poly.pdbx_strand_id
1 'polypeptide(L)'
;MGLPIDCGIRPACQNDSCEFYLKSEGSRVVKKGFSRAGHQVFQCRHCGRHFCETINTPMYGRRITREDVILIGKLLNERNGIRAIERITGHHRDTVMRVAKDLARHAEFLSSVLGDGLSSEAEHEVDEMWTFVQKKKSISR
;
A
#
# COMPACT_ATOMS: atom_id res chain seq x y z
N MET A 1 -4.82 19.17 -12.85
CA MET A 1 -4.23 20.04 -11.82
C MET A 1 -3.35 19.16 -10.93
N GLY A 2 -2.04 19.17 -11.16
CA GLY A 2 -1.09 18.45 -10.32
C GLY A 2 -0.93 19.20 -9.01
N LEU A 3 -1.34 18.58 -7.91
CA LEU A 3 -1.02 19.08 -6.58
C LEU A 3 0.38 18.59 -6.16
N PRO A 4 1.10 19.40 -5.39
CA PRO A 4 2.54 19.32 -5.24
C PRO A 4 2.93 18.19 -4.29
N ILE A 5 3.70 17.23 -4.79
CA ILE A 5 4.38 16.24 -3.95
C ILE A 5 5.73 16.87 -3.55
N ASP A 6 5.66 17.90 -2.71
CA ASP A 6 6.77 18.39 -1.91
C ASP A 6 6.55 17.98 -0.44
N CYS A 7 6.13 16.73 -0.18
CA CYS A 7 6.59 16.10 1.04
C CYS A 7 8.09 15.91 0.83
N GLY A 8 8.93 16.72 1.49
CA GLY A 8 10.41 16.71 1.40
C GLY A 8 11.10 15.40 1.82
N ILE A 9 10.43 14.27 1.67
CA ILE A 9 10.92 12.92 1.88
C ILE A 9 11.80 12.57 0.69
N ARG A 10 13.10 12.41 0.95
CA ARG A 10 14.03 11.89 -0.05
C ARG A 10 13.62 10.46 -0.44
N PRO A 11 13.55 10.14 -1.74
CA PRO A 11 13.13 8.81 -2.18
C PRO A 11 14.15 7.76 -1.73
N ALA A 12 13.70 6.74 -1.01
CA ALA A 12 14.51 5.60 -0.60
C ALA A 12 14.55 4.52 -1.69
N CYS A 13 15.54 3.62 -1.62
CA CYS A 13 15.61 2.47 -2.54
C CYS A 13 14.47 1.49 -2.26
N GLN A 14 13.88 0.94 -3.32
CA GLN A 14 12.74 0.01 -3.26
C GLN A 14 13.15 -1.44 -3.55
N ASN A 15 14.45 -1.71 -3.60
CA ASN A 15 15.01 -3.04 -3.79
C ASN A 15 15.36 -3.67 -2.44
N ASP A 16 14.66 -4.73 -2.04
CA ASP A 16 14.88 -5.48 -0.78
C ASP A 16 16.33 -5.93 -0.57
N SER A 17 17.02 -6.25 -1.66
CA SER A 17 18.40 -6.73 -1.66
C SER A 17 19.44 -5.60 -1.58
N CYS A 18 19.00 -4.34 -1.45
CA CYS A 18 19.89 -3.17 -1.36
C CYS A 18 20.08 -2.76 0.10
N GLU A 19 21.31 -2.41 0.47
CA GLU A 19 21.65 -1.88 1.79
C GLU A 19 20.78 -0.67 2.23
N PHE A 20 20.38 0.15 1.24
CA PHE A 20 19.56 1.35 1.41
C PHE A 20 18.07 1.09 1.16
N TYR A 21 17.60 -0.17 1.24
CA TYR A 21 16.19 -0.52 1.16
C TYR A 21 15.40 0.21 2.26
N LEU A 22 14.39 1.00 1.85
CA LEU A 22 13.53 1.81 2.74
C LEU A 22 14.26 2.80 3.67
N LYS A 23 15.56 3.02 3.47
CA LYS A 23 16.35 4.03 4.19
C LYS A 23 16.49 5.27 3.31
N SER A 24 16.00 6.40 3.77
CA SER A 24 16.10 7.69 3.05
C SER A 24 17.45 8.36 3.29
N GLU A 25 18.01 8.23 4.49
CA GLU A 25 19.33 8.73 4.86
C GLU A 25 20.45 7.94 4.16
N GLY A 26 21.44 8.66 3.61
CA GLY A 26 22.54 8.06 2.84
C GLY A 26 22.15 7.47 1.48
N SER A 27 20.85 7.37 1.16
CA SER A 27 20.40 6.88 -0.13
C SER A 27 20.71 7.86 -1.25
N ARG A 28 21.26 7.34 -2.35
CA ARG A 28 21.56 8.12 -3.56
C ARG A 28 20.60 7.73 -4.68
N VAL A 29 19.34 8.10 -4.53
CA VAL A 29 18.29 7.88 -5.54
C VAL A 29 18.14 9.14 -6.38
N VAL A 30 18.17 8.98 -7.70
CA VAL A 30 18.04 10.08 -8.66
C VAL A 30 16.80 9.92 -9.53
N LYS A 31 16.18 11.04 -9.93
CA LYS A 31 15.11 11.07 -10.92
C LYS A 31 15.67 10.71 -12.30
N LYS A 32 14.98 9.83 -13.04
CA LYS A 32 15.35 9.36 -14.38
C LYS A 32 14.13 9.36 -15.32
N GLY A 33 13.65 10.56 -15.66
CA GLY A 33 12.53 10.74 -16.60
C GLY A 33 11.21 10.13 -16.11
N PHE A 34 10.28 9.90 -17.03
CA PHE A 34 8.94 9.39 -16.74
C PHE A 34 8.70 8.06 -17.46
N SER A 35 7.90 7.21 -16.83
CA SER A 35 7.38 5.99 -17.45
C SER A 35 6.38 6.35 -18.56
N ARG A 36 6.04 5.36 -19.41
CA ARG A 36 5.00 5.52 -20.43
C ARG A 36 3.64 5.93 -19.85
N ALA A 37 3.37 5.57 -18.59
CA ALA A 37 2.15 5.92 -17.88
C ALA A 37 2.21 7.31 -17.20
N GLY A 38 3.32 8.05 -17.35
CA GLY A 38 3.48 9.39 -16.79
C GLY A 38 4.01 9.43 -15.35
N HIS A 39 4.26 8.29 -14.72
CA HIS A 39 4.86 8.22 -13.38
C HIS A 39 6.35 8.53 -13.41
N GLN A 40 6.86 9.26 -12.42
CA GLN A 40 8.31 9.52 -12.27
C GLN A 40 9.05 8.20 -12.09
N VAL A 41 10.13 8.02 -12.86
CA VAL A 41 11.06 6.88 -12.69
C VAL A 41 12.27 7.36 -11.90
N PHE A 42 12.75 6.50 -11.02
CA PHE A 42 13.91 6.70 -10.17
C PHE A 42 14.96 5.63 -10.46
N GLN A 43 16.22 5.95 -10.18
CA GLN A 43 17.33 5.01 -10.20
C GLN A 43 18.12 5.12 -8.90
N CYS A 44 18.33 4.00 -8.22
CA CYS A 44 19.26 3.92 -7.10
C CYS A 44 20.71 3.85 -7.64
N ARG A 45 21.59 4.73 -7.18
CA ARG A 45 23.02 4.72 -7.57
C ARG A 45 23.86 3.69 -6.80
N HIS A 46 23.30 3.07 -5.76
CA HIS A 46 23.97 2.01 -4.99
C HIS A 46 23.79 0.64 -5.64
N CYS A 47 22.55 0.23 -5.92
CA CYS A 47 22.25 -1.06 -6.55
C CYS A 47 21.97 -0.99 -8.06
N GLY A 48 21.92 0.21 -8.65
CA GLY A 48 21.66 0.42 -10.08
C GLY A 48 20.19 0.21 -10.52
N ARG A 49 19.32 -0.30 -9.64
CA ARG A 49 17.93 -0.67 -9.98
C ARG A 49 17.08 0.56 -10.28
N HIS A 50 16.17 0.39 -11.25
CA HIS A 50 15.16 1.37 -11.61
C HIS A 50 13.82 1.01 -10.99
N PHE A 51 13.06 2.02 -10.58
CA PHE A 51 11.71 1.83 -10.06
C PHE A 51 10.85 3.07 -10.29
N CYS A 52 9.53 2.89 -10.38
CA CYS A 52 8.59 3.99 -10.56
C CYS A 52 8.16 4.55 -9.20
N GLU A 53 7.66 5.78 -9.17
CA GLU A 53 7.15 6.44 -7.95
C GLU A 53 6.05 5.65 -7.22
N THR A 54 5.28 4.85 -7.97
CA THR A 54 4.16 4.07 -7.45
C THR A 54 4.56 2.67 -7.01
N ILE A 55 5.81 2.23 -7.21
CA ILE A 55 6.25 0.88 -6.80
C ILE A 55 6.00 0.67 -5.30
N ASN A 56 5.66 -0.57 -4.92
CA ASN A 56 5.35 -0.91 -3.51
C ASN A 56 4.31 0.02 -2.88
N THR A 57 3.34 0.51 -3.65
CA THR A 57 2.18 1.25 -3.15
C THR A 57 0.89 0.60 -3.66
N PRO A 58 -0.27 0.85 -3.02
CA PRO A 58 -1.55 0.38 -3.53
C PRO A 58 -1.90 0.96 -4.90
N MET A 59 -1.17 1.96 -5.39
CA MET A 59 -1.34 2.60 -6.69
C MET A 59 -0.63 1.83 -7.82
N TYR A 60 0.30 0.93 -7.50
CA TYR A 60 1.16 0.29 -8.50
C TYR A 60 0.38 -0.58 -9.49
N GLY A 61 0.67 -0.43 -10.79
CA GLY A 61 0.10 -1.30 -11.83
C GLY A 61 -1.41 -1.17 -12.02
N ARG A 62 -2.01 -0.05 -11.57
CA ARG A 62 -3.46 0.18 -11.67
C ARG A 62 -3.80 1.20 -12.76
N ARG A 63 -5.01 1.06 -13.29
CA ARG A 63 -5.63 2.00 -14.24
C ARG A 63 -6.63 2.95 -13.58
N ILE A 64 -7.02 2.66 -12.33
CA ILE A 64 -7.88 3.55 -11.55
C ILE A 64 -7.05 4.72 -11.02
N THR A 65 -7.71 5.85 -10.81
CA THR A 65 -7.04 7.07 -10.36
C THR A 65 -6.61 6.94 -8.90
N ARG A 66 -5.71 7.83 -8.48
CA ARG A 66 -5.27 7.91 -7.08
C ARG A 66 -6.44 8.27 -6.17
N GLU A 67 -7.28 9.19 -6.64
CA GLU A 67 -8.45 9.69 -5.93
C GLU A 67 -9.45 8.55 -5.68
N ASP A 68 -9.65 7.66 -6.66
CA ASP A 68 -10.52 6.50 -6.53
C ASP A 68 -9.97 5.47 -5.55
N VAL A 69 -8.65 5.21 -5.56
CA VAL A 69 -8.02 4.31 -4.57
C VAL A 69 -8.22 4.85 -3.15
N ILE A 70 -8.02 6.16 -2.95
CA ILE A 70 -8.23 6.82 -1.66
C ILE A 70 -9.70 6.75 -1.25
N LEU A 71 -10.64 7.01 -2.18
CA LEU A 71 -12.07 6.93 -1.92
C LEU A 71 -12.49 5.51 -1.52
N ILE A 72 -12.03 4.49 -2.24
CA ILE A 72 -12.26 3.08 -1.90
C ILE A 72 -11.74 2.79 -0.49
N GLY A 73 -10.51 3.23 -0.17
CA GLY A 73 -9.92 3.07 1.17
C GLY A 73 -10.75 3.71 2.27
N LYS A 74 -11.23 4.95 2.07
CA LYS A 74 -12.13 5.64 3.00
C LYS A 74 -13.44 4.87 3.21
N LEU A 75 -14.08 4.43 2.13
CA LEU A 75 -15.33 3.69 2.21
C LEU A 75 -15.19 2.34 2.95
N LEU A 76 -14.06 1.65 2.74
CA LEU A 76 -13.73 0.44 3.50
C LEU A 76 -13.59 0.74 5.01
N ASN A 77 -12.93 1.85 5.36
CA ASN A 77 -12.78 2.29 6.75
C ASN A 77 -14.14 2.63 7.40
N GLU A 78 -15.06 3.23 6.63
CA GLU A 78 -16.46 3.45 7.01
C GLU A 78 -17.33 2.17 6.99
N ARG A 79 -16.71 0.99 6.94
CA ARG A 79 -17.36 -0.33 6.98
C ARG A 79 -18.36 -0.59 5.83
N ASN A 80 -18.21 0.08 4.69
CA ASN A 80 -19.03 -0.23 3.52
C ASN A 80 -18.66 -1.59 2.94
N GLY A 81 -19.68 -2.41 2.61
CA GLY A 81 -19.47 -3.67 1.93
C GLY A 81 -18.96 -3.49 0.49
N ILE A 82 -18.18 -4.45 -0.02
CA ILE A 82 -17.57 -4.40 -1.37
C ILE A 82 -18.58 -4.06 -2.48
N ARG A 83 -19.80 -4.63 -2.43
CA ARG A 83 -20.87 -4.35 -3.39
C ARG A 83 -21.46 -2.94 -3.27
N ALA A 84 -21.45 -2.37 -2.07
CA ALA A 84 -21.88 -0.98 -1.86
C ALA A 84 -20.84 -0.03 -2.47
N ILE A 85 -19.55 -0.30 -2.24
CA ILE A 85 -18.44 0.48 -2.82
C ILE A 85 -18.47 0.40 -4.35
N GLU A 86 -18.74 -0.76 -4.94
CA GLU A 86 -18.94 -0.91 -6.39
C GLU A 86 -20.03 0.03 -6.92
N ARG A 87 -21.18 0.12 -6.24
CA ARG A 87 -22.26 1.04 -6.65
C ARG A 87 -21.90 2.52 -6.46
N ILE A 88 -21.19 2.85 -5.39
CA ILE A 88 -20.80 4.24 -5.06
C ILE A 88 -19.74 4.74 -6.05
N THR A 89 -18.74 3.90 -6.36
CA THR A 89 -17.56 4.30 -7.13
C THR A 89 -17.67 3.95 -8.62
N GLY A 90 -18.60 3.09 -9.01
CA GLY A 90 -18.73 2.56 -10.37
C GLY A 90 -17.64 1.55 -10.75
N HIS A 91 -16.68 1.25 -9.87
CA HIS A 91 -15.64 0.26 -10.12
C HIS A 91 -16.15 -1.15 -9.82
N HIS A 92 -15.92 -2.09 -10.74
CA HIS A 92 -16.29 -3.50 -10.53
C HIS A 92 -15.72 -4.03 -9.20
N ARG A 93 -16.52 -4.84 -8.49
CA ARG A 93 -16.15 -5.42 -7.17
C ARG A 93 -14.78 -6.09 -7.11
N ASP A 94 -14.29 -6.67 -8.20
CA ASP A 94 -12.96 -7.30 -8.23
C ASP A 94 -11.84 -6.26 -8.17
N THR A 95 -12.05 -5.08 -8.76
CA THR A 95 -11.13 -3.94 -8.64
C THR A 95 -11.10 -3.45 -7.20
N VAL A 96 -12.29 -3.26 -6.59
CA VAL A 96 -12.41 -2.90 -5.17
C VAL A 96 -11.71 -3.91 -4.27
N MET A 97 -11.94 -5.20 -4.50
CA MET A 97 -11.31 -6.28 -3.73
C MET A 97 -9.80 -6.31 -3.90
N ARG A 98 -9.27 -6.07 -5.10
CA ARG A 98 -7.82 -5.94 -5.32
C ARG A 98 -7.25 -4.74 -4.56
N VAL A 99 -7.94 -3.60 -4.51
CA VAL A 99 -7.49 -2.44 -3.72
C VAL A 99 -7.49 -2.79 -2.23
N ALA A 100 -8.55 -3.41 -1.73
CA ALA A 100 -8.64 -3.84 -0.34
C ALA A 100 -7.51 -4.78 0.06
N LYS A 101 -7.17 -5.77 -0.79
CA LYS A 101 -6.03 -6.68 -0.56
C LYS A 101 -4.70 -5.95 -0.49
N ASP A 102 -4.47 -4.97 -1.36
CA ASP A 102 -3.22 -4.21 -1.34
C ASP A 102 -3.13 -3.33 -0.09
N LEU A 103 -4.23 -2.66 0.29
CA LEU A 103 -4.31 -1.90 1.53
C LEU A 103 -4.05 -2.80 2.77
N ALA A 104 -4.60 -4.02 2.79
CA ALA A 104 -4.36 -4.97 3.87
C ALA A 104 -2.88 -5.39 3.98
N ARG A 105 -2.23 -5.72 2.85
CA ARG A 105 -0.79 -6.04 2.83
C ARG A 105 0.07 -4.87 3.31
N HIS A 106 -0.35 -3.65 2.97
CA HIS A 106 0.30 -2.43 3.45
C HIS A 106 0.13 -2.21 4.95
N ALA A 107 -1.07 -2.44 5.48
CA ALA A 107 -1.32 -2.37 6.91
C ALA A 107 -0.49 -3.40 7.68
N GLU A 108 -0.40 -4.64 7.17
CA GLU A 108 0.43 -5.70 7.74
C GLU A 108 1.91 -5.30 7.78
N PHE A 109 2.44 -4.74 6.68
CA PHE A 109 3.81 -4.23 6.63
C PHE A 109 4.07 -3.10 7.63
N LEU A 110 3.11 -2.17 7.78
CA LEU A 110 3.24 -1.09 8.77
C LEU A 110 3.21 -1.64 10.19
N SER A 111 2.32 -2.59 10.47
CA SER A 111 2.26 -3.25 11.78
C SER A 111 3.56 -3.98 12.13
N SER A 112 4.21 -4.64 11.16
CA SER A 112 5.49 -5.29 11.43
C SER A 112 6.61 -4.28 11.71
N VAL A 113 6.72 -3.23 10.88
CA VAL A 113 7.74 -2.18 11.06
C VAL A 113 7.56 -1.44 12.39
N LEU A 114 6.33 -1.12 12.77
CA LEU A 114 6.04 -0.43 14.03
C LEU A 114 6.21 -1.35 15.24
N GLY A 115 5.81 -2.62 15.11
CA GLY A 115 5.94 -3.62 16.17
C GLY A 115 7.40 -3.90 16.54
N ASP A 116 8.29 -4.03 15.56
CA ASP A 116 9.73 -4.24 15.77
C ASP A 116 10.42 -3.07 16.51
N GLY A 117 9.81 -1.88 16.48
CA GLY A 117 10.33 -0.67 17.14
C GLY A 117 9.88 -0.48 18.59
N LEU A 118 9.01 -1.35 19.12
CA LEU A 118 8.54 -1.26 20.50
C LEU A 118 9.59 -1.84 21.47
N SER A 119 9.86 -1.13 22.56
CA SER A 119 10.77 -1.62 23.60
C SER A 119 10.14 -2.81 24.33
N SER A 120 10.98 -3.71 24.85
CA SER A 120 10.57 -4.85 25.69
C SER A 120 9.89 -4.45 27.01
N GLU A 121 9.83 -3.15 27.30
CA GLU A 121 9.21 -2.55 28.49
C GLU A 121 7.80 -2.00 28.18
N ALA A 122 7.31 -2.16 26.94
CA ALA A 122 5.98 -1.75 26.56
C ALA A 122 4.92 -2.60 27.29
N GLU A 123 3.94 -1.94 27.90
CA GLU A 123 2.74 -2.61 28.40
C GLU A 123 1.88 -3.05 27.20
N HIS A 124 1.45 -4.32 27.23
CA HIS A 124 0.66 -4.90 26.16
C HIS A 124 -0.78 -5.12 26.62
N GLU A 125 -1.73 -4.44 25.98
CA GLU A 125 -3.15 -4.74 26.12
C GLU A 125 -3.57 -5.74 25.04
N VAL A 126 -4.28 -6.79 25.45
CA VAL A 126 -4.83 -7.80 24.54
C VAL A 126 -6.35 -7.71 24.62
N ASP A 127 -6.99 -7.44 23.48
CA ASP A 127 -8.44 -7.39 23.34
C ASP A 127 -8.94 -8.49 22.40
N GLU A 128 -10.15 -8.97 22.63
CA GLU A 128 -10.78 -10.04 21.84
C GLU A 128 -11.93 -9.51 20.99
N MET A 129 -11.83 -9.69 19.68
CA MET A 129 -12.92 -9.41 18.74
C MET A 129 -13.40 -10.68 18.07
N TRP A 130 -14.64 -11.06 18.35
CA TRP A 130 -15.31 -12.22 17.77
C TRP A 130 -16.06 -11.82 16.49
N THR A 131 -15.77 -12.49 15.38
CA THR A 131 -16.52 -12.28 14.13
C THR A 131 -16.70 -13.58 13.37
N PHE A 132 -17.73 -13.63 12.53
CA PHE A 132 -17.97 -14.76 11.66
C PHE A 132 -17.17 -14.62 10.37
N VAL A 133 -16.23 -15.54 10.13
CA VAL A 133 -15.41 -15.54 8.91
C VAL A 133 -16.05 -16.38 7.80
N GLN A 134 -16.21 -17.68 8.05
CA GLN A 134 -16.81 -18.60 7.09
C GLN A 134 -17.21 -19.90 7.80
N LYS A 135 -18.42 -20.40 7.53
CA LYS A 135 -18.81 -21.76 7.88
C LYS A 135 -18.50 -22.67 6.69
N LYS A 136 -17.56 -23.61 6.88
CA LYS A 136 -17.33 -24.68 5.88
C LYS A 136 -18.62 -25.49 5.78
N LYS A 137 -19.19 -25.61 4.57
CA LYS A 137 -20.35 -26.49 4.35
C LYS A 137 -19.88 -27.93 4.52
N SER A 138 -20.32 -28.62 5.57
CA SER A 138 -20.37 -30.09 5.47
C SER A 138 -21.51 -30.40 4.51
N ILE A 139 -21.21 -31.12 3.44
CA ILE A 139 -22.25 -31.84 2.69
C ILE A 139 -22.72 -32.93 3.65
N SER A 140 -23.81 -32.68 4.38
CA SER A 140 -24.58 -33.76 4.97
C SER A 140 -25.21 -34.51 3.81
N ARG A 141 -24.74 -35.73 3.55
CA ARG A 141 -25.40 -36.70 2.68
C ARG A 141 -26.75 -37.07 3.25
#